data_AF-A0A060C733-F1
#
_entry.id   AF-A0A060C733-F1
#
_cell.length_a   1.000
_cell.length_b   1.000
_cell.length_c   1.000
_cell.angle_alpha   90.00
_cell.angle_beta   90.00
_cell.angle_gamma   90.00
#
_symmetry.space_group_name_H-M   'P 1'
#
loop_
_entity.id
_entity.type
_entity.pdbx_description
1 polymer ?
#
loop_
_entity_poly.entity_id
_entity_poly.type
_entity_poly.pdbx_seq_one_letter_code
_entity_poly.pdbx_strand_id
1 'polypeptide(L)'
;SVDEATRSTYNWGYDPVTYDAPEGSYSTDPYDGARRILECRSMIESLHRNGFRVIMDVVYNHMYRPDNPFERMVPGYFCRRDANGELSNGSGCGNDMASEKPMFRRFIVDSIMHWARDYHIDGFRFDLMGLIDVDTLNQTRHELDQLPGGHDILMFGEPWAAGDTAV
;
A
#
# COMPACT_ATOMS: atom_id res chain seq x y z
N SER A 1 2.21 -2.91 -11.92
CA SER A 1 2.35 -4.35 -12.09
C SER A 1 2.79 -4.62 -13.51
N VAL A 2 3.80 -5.47 -13.64
CA VAL A 2 4.26 -6.00 -14.93
C VAL A 2 3.93 -7.49 -14.98
N ASP A 3 4.00 -8.08 -16.17
CA ASP A 3 3.93 -9.53 -16.31
C ASP A 3 5.26 -10.15 -15.87
N GLU A 4 5.25 -10.81 -14.70
CA GLU A 4 6.41 -11.45 -14.10
C GLU A 4 7.02 -12.56 -14.98
N ALA A 5 6.26 -13.10 -15.95
CA ALA A 5 6.75 -14.12 -16.87
C ALA A 5 7.68 -13.57 -17.95
N THR A 6 7.45 -12.33 -18.39
CA THR A 6 8.18 -11.74 -19.52
C THR A 6 9.22 -10.72 -19.08
N ARG A 7 8.99 -10.00 -17.97
CA ARG A 7 9.89 -8.97 -17.40
C ARG A 7 10.39 -7.93 -18.41
N SER A 8 9.70 -7.77 -19.54
CA SER A 8 10.14 -6.97 -20.68
C SER A 8 9.48 -5.59 -20.73
N THR A 9 8.65 -5.29 -19.75
CA THR A 9 7.88 -4.06 -19.66
C THR A 9 8.30 -3.21 -18.47
N TYR A 10 8.13 -1.90 -18.60
CA TYR A 10 8.41 -0.93 -17.55
C TYR A 10 7.10 -0.41 -16.98
N ASN A 11 7.04 -0.25 -15.66
CA ASN A 11 5.96 0.42 -14.94
C ASN A 11 6.53 1.01 -13.63
N TRP A 12 5.93 2.10 -13.13
CA TRP A 12 6.30 2.68 -11.84
C TRP A 12 5.82 1.86 -10.65
N GLY A 13 4.72 1.11 -10.78
CA GLY A 13 4.17 0.27 -9.71
C GLY A 13 3.01 0.89 -8.93
N TYR A 14 2.43 2.01 -9.40
CA TYR A 14 1.27 2.67 -8.78
C TYR A 14 -0.07 1.93 -8.97
N ASP A 15 -0.04 0.70 -9.44
CA ASP A 15 -1.18 -0.15 -9.76
C ASP A 15 -1.13 -1.43 -8.91
N PRO A 16 -1.47 -1.34 -7.60
CA PRO A 16 -1.34 -2.45 -6.67
C PRO A 16 -2.35 -3.57 -6.99
N VAL A 17 -1.84 -4.81 -6.95
CA VAL A 17 -2.65 -6.04 -7.10
C VAL A 17 -2.75 -6.78 -5.76
N THR A 18 -1.69 -6.70 -4.95
CA THR A 18 -1.60 -7.19 -3.57
C THR A 18 -0.77 -6.21 -2.75
N TYR A 19 -1.15 -5.91 -1.51
CA TYR A 19 -0.46 -4.92 -0.68
C TYR A 19 0.70 -5.47 0.18
N ASP A 20 0.65 -6.75 0.54
CA ASP A 20 1.55 -7.34 1.55
C ASP A 20 2.60 -8.31 0.97
N ALA A 21 2.86 -8.21 -0.33
CA ALA A 21 3.87 -9.03 -1.01
C ALA A 21 4.82 -8.14 -1.83
N PRO A 22 6.15 -8.38 -1.79
CA PRO A 22 7.07 -7.69 -2.68
C PRO A 22 6.77 -7.96 -4.16
N GLU A 23 7.08 -6.97 -5.01
CA GLU A 23 6.95 -7.07 -6.47
C GLU A 23 7.94 -8.10 -7.04
N GLY A 24 7.45 -9.07 -7.83
CA GLY A 24 8.27 -10.19 -8.29
C GLY A 24 9.16 -9.88 -9.48
N SER A 25 8.90 -8.82 -10.25
CA SER A 25 9.80 -8.40 -11.33
C SER A 25 11.17 -7.92 -10.83
N TYR A 26 11.27 -7.48 -9.58
CA TYR A 26 12.55 -7.14 -8.93
C TYR A 26 13.26 -8.34 -8.30
N SER A 27 12.59 -9.48 -8.18
CA SER A 27 13.20 -10.73 -7.70
C SER A 27 14.11 -11.34 -8.76
N THR A 28 15.14 -12.10 -8.38
CA THR A 28 15.92 -12.89 -9.35
C THR A 28 15.09 -14.02 -9.96
N ASP A 29 14.19 -14.61 -9.19
CA ASP A 29 13.22 -15.62 -9.63
C ASP A 29 11.82 -15.23 -9.13
N PRO A 30 10.86 -14.89 -10.01
CA PRO A 30 9.54 -14.47 -9.58
C PRO A 30 8.66 -15.68 -9.22
N TYR A 31 8.98 -16.87 -9.71
CA TYR A 31 8.18 -18.09 -9.50
C TYR A 31 8.46 -18.75 -8.15
N ASP A 32 9.58 -18.41 -7.52
CA ASP A 32 9.87 -18.71 -6.12
C ASP A 32 9.36 -17.58 -5.21
N GLY A 33 8.19 -17.78 -4.61
CA GLY A 33 7.57 -16.79 -3.71
C GLY A 33 8.42 -16.42 -2.49
N ALA A 34 9.30 -17.31 -2.02
CA ALA A 34 10.20 -16.99 -0.92
C ALA A 34 11.36 -16.09 -1.37
N ARG A 35 11.77 -16.18 -2.64
CA ARG A 35 12.89 -15.42 -3.21
C ARG A 35 12.68 -13.91 -3.08
N ARG A 36 11.54 -13.41 -3.52
CA ARG A 36 11.19 -11.97 -3.46
C ARG A 36 11.19 -11.42 -2.04
N ILE A 37 10.77 -12.23 -1.06
CA ILE A 37 10.78 -11.87 0.36
C ILE A 37 12.22 -11.75 0.87
N LEU A 38 13.03 -12.79 0.64
CA LEU A 38 14.41 -12.84 1.10
C LEU A 38 15.28 -11.75 0.47
N GLU A 39 15.12 -11.50 -0.82
CA GLU A 39 15.89 -10.48 -1.53
C GLU A 39 15.49 -9.06 -1.13
N CYS A 40 14.19 -8.80 -0.96
CA CYS A 40 13.71 -7.51 -0.44
C CYS A 40 14.29 -7.24 0.96
N ARG A 41 14.23 -8.23 1.87
CA ARG A 41 14.82 -8.12 3.21
C ARG A 41 16.34 -7.93 3.16
N SER A 42 17.03 -8.66 2.29
CA SER A 42 18.49 -8.55 2.13
C SER A 42 18.90 -7.17 1.62
N MET A 43 18.12 -6.58 0.71
CA MET A 43 18.33 -5.21 0.23
C MET A 43 18.18 -4.21 1.38
N ILE A 44 17.09 -4.28 2.16
CA ILE A 44 16.84 -3.38 3.29
C ILE A 44 17.96 -3.52 4.34
N GLU A 45 18.31 -4.75 4.73
CA GLU A 45 19.42 -5.01 5.67
C GLU A 45 20.73 -4.42 5.15
N SER A 46 21.02 -4.56 3.85
CA SER A 46 22.23 -4.00 3.26
C SER A 46 22.26 -2.48 3.35
N LEU A 47 21.14 -1.80 3.09
CA LEU A 47 21.02 -0.34 3.24
C LEU A 47 21.24 0.09 4.70
N HIS A 48 20.61 -0.61 5.66
CA HIS A 48 20.78 -0.36 7.09
C HIS A 48 22.23 -0.52 7.57
N ARG A 49 22.91 -1.59 7.14
CA ARG A 49 24.34 -1.81 7.47
C ARG A 49 25.26 -0.70 6.96
N ASN A 50 24.81 0.05 5.95
CA ASN A 50 25.53 1.19 5.39
C ASN A 50 25.02 2.54 5.93
N GLY A 51 24.15 2.54 6.95
CA GLY A 51 23.65 3.75 7.61
C GLY A 51 22.53 4.48 6.86
N PHE A 52 21.93 3.85 5.85
CA PHE A 52 20.77 4.39 5.14
C PHE A 52 19.47 3.87 5.74
N ARG A 53 18.42 4.70 5.72
CA ARG A 53 17.04 4.32 6.03
C ARG A 53 16.24 4.10 4.75
N VAL A 54 15.16 3.32 4.84
CA VAL A 54 14.30 2.97 3.71
C VAL A 54 12.88 3.51 3.94
N ILE A 55 12.41 4.33 3.01
CA ILE A 55 11.02 4.81 2.98
C ILE A 55 10.31 4.10 1.84
N MET A 56 9.15 3.50 2.13
CA MET A 56 8.34 2.80 1.14
C MET A 56 7.20 3.69 0.64
N ASP A 57 7.07 3.79 -0.68
CA ASP A 57 5.87 4.37 -1.31
C ASP A 57 4.72 3.36 -1.22
N VAL A 58 3.57 3.77 -0.69
CA VAL A 58 2.41 2.90 -0.43
C VAL A 58 1.13 3.46 -1.05
N VAL A 59 0.40 2.59 -1.74
CA VAL A 59 -0.73 2.97 -2.62
C VAL A 59 -2.04 2.39 -2.11
N TYR A 60 -2.46 2.76 -0.90
CA TYR A 60 -3.73 2.26 -0.32
C TYR A 60 -4.98 2.95 -0.89
N ASN A 61 -4.82 4.00 -1.70
CA ASN A 61 -5.92 4.83 -2.17
C ASN A 61 -6.75 4.17 -3.29
N HIS A 62 -6.18 3.25 -4.06
CA HIS A 62 -6.86 2.49 -5.12
C HIS A 62 -6.26 1.09 -5.31
N MET A 63 -6.91 0.27 -6.14
CA MET A 63 -6.39 -1.00 -6.68
C MET A 63 -6.25 -0.91 -8.20
N TYR A 64 -5.35 -1.71 -8.79
CA TYR A 64 -5.13 -1.71 -10.25
C TYR A 64 -6.41 -1.87 -11.07
N ARG A 65 -7.35 -2.69 -10.59
CA ARG A 65 -8.64 -2.92 -11.23
C ARG A 65 -9.77 -2.96 -10.20
N PRO A 66 -11.00 -2.55 -10.58
CA PRO A 66 -12.18 -2.77 -9.75
C PRO A 66 -12.46 -4.24 -9.42
N ASP A 67 -12.18 -5.15 -10.36
CA ASP A 67 -12.16 -6.58 -10.06
C ASP A 67 -10.87 -6.94 -9.31
N ASN A 68 -10.95 -6.94 -7.99
CA ASN A 68 -9.82 -7.16 -7.09
C ASN A 68 -10.20 -8.12 -5.95
N PRO A 69 -9.22 -8.66 -5.19
CA PRO A 69 -9.48 -9.62 -4.13
C PRO A 69 -10.48 -9.14 -3.06
N PHE A 70 -10.53 -7.84 -2.77
CA PHE A 70 -11.44 -7.28 -1.78
C PHE A 70 -12.89 -7.28 -2.27
N GLU A 71 -13.14 -6.78 -3.48
CA GLU A 71 -14.49 -6.79 -4.08
C GLU A 71 -14.98 -8.21 -4.40
N ARG A 72 -14.07 -9.16 -4.69
CA ARG A 72 -14.42 -10.57 -4.86
C ARG A 72 -14.78 -11.25 -3.53
N MET A 73 -14.20 -10.81 -2.42
CA MET A 73 -14.46 -11.35 -1.08
C MET A 73 -15.72 -10.76 -0.46
N VAL A 74 -15.87 -9.44 -0.50
CA VAL A 74 -17.02 -8.70 0.05
C VAL A 74 -17.44 -7.62 -0.95
N PRO A 75 -18.31 -7.96 -1.92
CA PRO A 75 -18.71 -7.04 -2.97
C PRO A 75 -19.31 -5.73 -2.43
N GLY A 76 -18.84 -4.59 -2.93
CA GLY A 76 -19.35 -3.26 -2.62
C GLY A 76 -18.97 -2.70 -1.26
N TYR A 77 -18.09 -3.37 -0.50
CA TYR A 77 -17.66 -2.90 0.81
C TYR A 77 -16.38 -2.05 0.75
N PHE A 78 -15.41 -2.47 -0.06
CA PHE A 78 -14.04 -1.96 0.02
C PHE A 78 -13.74 -0.83 -0.95
N CYS A 79 -14.54 -0.68 -2.02
CA CYS A 79 -14.46 0.48 -2.89
C CYS A 79 -15.58 1.49 -2.56
N ARG A 80 -15.22 2.78 -2.58
CA ARG A 80 -16.19 3.87 -2.48
C ARG A 80 -17.09 3.89 -3.71
N ARG A 81 -18.35 4.21 -3.46
CA ARG A 81 -19.39 4.31 -4.48
C ARG A 81 -20.21 5.54 -4.24
N ASP A 82 -20.61 6.20 -5.31
CA ASP A 82 -21.52 7.34 -5.22
C ASP A 82 -22.95 6.87 -4.85
N ALA A 83 -23.88 7.83 -4.78
CA ALA A 83 -25.28 7.54 -4.46
C ALA A 83 -26.00 6.70 -5.53
N ASN A 84 -25.48 6.66 -6.76
CA ASN A 84 -26.07 5.90 -7.86
C ASN A 84 -25.53 4.44 -7.90
N GLY A 85 -24.47 4.16 -7.14
CA GLY A 85 -23.83 2.84 -6.99
C GLY A 85 -22.58 2.64 -7.86
N GLU A 86 -22.24 3.61 -8.70
CA GLU A 86 -21.01 3.65 -9.50
C GLU A 86 -19.78 3.86 -8.61
N LEU A 87 -18.63 3.35 -9.06
CA LEU A 87 -17.36 3.53 -8.35
C LEU A 87 -16.94 4.99 -8.41
N SER A 88 -16.52 5.53 -7.27
CA SER A 88 -15.86 6.84 -7.27
C SER A 88 -14.46 6.74 -7.87
N ASN A 89 -13.94 7.88 -8.33
CA ASN A 89 -12.68 7.94 -9.08
C ASN A 89 -11.83 9.17 -8.70
N GLY A 90 -11.77 9.48 -7.41
CA GLY A 90 -10.92 10.53 -6.88
C GLY A 90 -9.42 10.24 -7.06
N SER A 91 -9.02 8.99 -7.22
CA SER A 91 -7.66 8.58 -7.60
C SER A 91 -7.33 8.90 -9.07
N GLY A 92 -8.35 8.99 -9.93
CA GLY A 92 -8.18 9.00 -11.39
C GLY A 92 -7.84 7.63 -11.99
N CYS A 93 -7.78 6.57 -11.17
CA CYS A 93 -7.34 5.22 -11.55
C CYS A 93 -8.49 4.18 -11.62
N GLY A 94 -9.74 4.63 -11.57
CA GLY A 94 -10.95 3.84 -11.82
C GLY A 94 -11.62 3.26 -10.58
N ASN A 95 -11.05 3.43 -9.39
CA ASN A 95 -11.68 3.12 -8.11
C ASN A 95 -10.98 3.89 -6.98
N ASP A 96 -11.71 4.15 -5.90
CA ASP A 96 -11.13 4.61 -4.65
C ASP A 96 -11.43 3.59 -3.55
N MET A 97 -10.44 3.24 -2.75
CA MET A 97 -10.64 2.34 -1.62
C MET A 97 -11.23 3.09 -0.43
N ALA A 98 -12.14 2.44 0.28
CA ALA A 98 -12.97 2.99 1.34
C ALA A 98 -12.28 2.88 2.70
N SER A 99 -11.22 3.66 2.93
CA SER A 99 -10.42 3.62 4.17
C SER A 99 -11.25 3.88 5.42
N GLU A 100 -12.35 4.62 5.31
CA GLU A 100 -13.24 4.91 6.43
C GLU A 100 -14.03 3.69 6.91
N LYS A 101 -14.06 2.60 6.12
CA LYS A 101 -14.70 1.35 6.51
C LYS A 101 -13.84 0.62 7.53
N PRO A 102 -14.41 0.18 8.67
CA PRO A 102 -13.63 -0.40 9.77
C PRO A 102 -12.69 -1.54 9.36
N MET A 103 -13.12 -2.42 8.45
CA MET A 103 -12.28 -3.55 8.03
C MET A 103 -11.18 -3.15 7.05
N PHE A 104 -11.36 -2.10 6.24
CA PHE A 104 -10.27 -1.62 5.39
C PHE A 104 -9.28 -0.74 6.16
N ARG A 105 -9.76 0.08 7.10
CA ARG A 105 -8.90 0.76 8.09
C ARG A 105 -7.99 -0.24 8.80
N ARG A 106 -8.59 -1.29 9.37
CA ARG A 106 -7.84 -2.36 10.03
C ARG A 106 -6.81 -2.98 9.09
N PHE A 107 -7.20 -3.26 7.85
CA PHE A 107 -6.30 -3.82 6.85
C PHE A 107 -5.08 -2.90 6.60
N ILE A 108 -5.29 -1.60 6.38
CA ILE A 108 -4.21 -0.63 6.15
C ILE A 108 -3.25 -0.61 7.35
N VAL A 109 -3.79 -0.56 8.57
CA VAL A 109 -2.99 -0.57 9.81
C VAL A 109 -2.19 -1.88 9.90
N ASP A 110 -2.85 -3.04 9.73
CA ASP A 110 -2.20 -4.36 9.81
C ASP A 110 -1.08 -4.49 8.74
N SER A 111 -1.31 -3.98 7.53
CA SER A 111 -0.36 -3.96 6.42
C SER A 111 0.86 -3.07 6.71
N ILE A 112 0.66 -1.83 7.17
CA ILE A 112 1.77 -0.95 7.57
C ILE A 112 2.58 -1.58 8.69
N MET A 113 1.92 -2.16 9.69
CA MET A 113 2.59 -2.82 10.81
C MET A 113 3.36 -4.06 10.37
N HIS A 114 2.86 -4.80 9.37
CA HIS A 114 3.60 -5.90 8.74
C HIS A 114 4.90 -5.41 8.10
N TRP A 115 4.86 -4.35 7.29
CA TRP A 115 6.07 -3.81 6.66
C TRP A 115 7.05 -3.19 7.67
N ALA A 116 6.57 -2.48 8.68
CA ALA A 116 7.42 -1.92 9.73
C ALA A 116 8.07 -3.01 10.58
N ARG A 117 7.30 -3.99 11.07
CA ARG A 117 7.80 -5.02 11.99
C ARG A 117 8.57 -6.13 11.28
N ASP A 118 8.10 -6.59 10.13
CA ASP A 118 8.61 -7.81 9.50
C ASP A 118 9.63 -7.51 8.38
N TYR A 119 9.66 -6.28 7.85
CA TYR A 119 10.66 -5.82 6.87
C TYR A 119 11.54 -4.68 7.37
N HIS A 120 11.26 -4.11 8.54
CA HIS A 120 12.03 -3.01 9.14
C HIS A 120 12.05 -1.75 8.27
N ILE A 121 10.93 -1.43 7.62
CA ILE A 121 10.76 -0.17 6.89
C ILE A 121 10.80 1.01 7.88
N ASP A 122 11.57 2.05 7.54
CA ASP A 122 11.82 3.23 8.39
C ASP A 122 10.85 4.40 8.12
N GLY A 123 9.97 4.27 7.14
CA GLY A 123 8.95 5.27 6.87
C GLY A 123 8.06 4.94 5.67
N PHE A 124 6.95 5.66 5.58
CA PHE A 124 5.93 5.47 4.57
C PHE A 124 5.58 6.79 3.89
N ARG A 125 5.69 6.80 2.57
CA ARG A 125 5.15 7.86 1.70
C ARG A 125 3.81 7.38 1.17
N PHE A 126 2.73 7.99 1.63
CA PHE A 126 1.36 7.65 1.20
C PHE A 126 1.04 8.34 -0.12
N ASP A 127 0.85 7.55 -1.17
CA ASP A 127 0.34 7.99 -2.45
C ASP A 127 -1.10 8.50 -2.32
N LEU A 128 -1.38 9.67 -2.90
CA LEU A 128 -2.67 10.37 -2.81
C LEU A 128 -3.26 10.31 -1.38
N MET A 129 -2.44 10.65 -0.38
CA MET A 129 -2.80 10.58 1.04
C MET A 129 -4.10 11.30 1.37
N GLY A 130 -4.48 12.33 0.59
CA GLY A 130 -5.76 13.02 0.69
C GLY A 130 -7.00 12.14 0.47
N LEU A 131 -6.85 10.95 -0.11
CA LEU A 131 -7.94 9.97 -0.26
C LEU A 131 -8.07 9.01 0.93
N ILE A 132 -7.13 9.02 1.87
CA ILE A 132 -7.17 8.19 3.08
C ILE A 132 -7.75 9.05 4.21
N ASP A 133 -8.78 8.54 4.87
CA ASP A 133 -9.42 9.26 5.98
C ASP A 133 -8.47 9.46 7.16
N VAL A 134 -8.67 10.59 7.85
CA VAL A 134 -7.80 11.05 8.94
C VAL A 134 -7.77 10.07 10.11
N ASP A 135 -8.88 9.39 10.43
CA ASP A 135 -8.93 8.43 11.53
C ASP A 135 -8.05 7.21 11.24
N THR A 136 -8.03 6.74 9.98
CA THR A 136 -7.12 5.68 9.55
C THR A 136 -5.66 6.09 9.69
N LEU A 137 -5.28 7.28 9.24
CA LEU A 137 -3.89 7.77 9.36
C LEU A 137 -3.47 7.95 10.82
N ASN A 138 -4.35 8.50 11.66
CA ASN A 138 -4.09 8.65 13.09
C ASN A 138 -3.96 7.32 13.81
N GLN A 139 -4.80 6.33 13.46
CA GLN A 139 -4.68 4.98 14.02
C GLN A 139 -3.37 4.32 13.58
N THR A 140 -2.99 4.42 12.30
CA THR A 140 -1.71 3.92 11.81
C THR A 140 -0.53 4.54 12.57
N ARG A 141 -0.55 5.86 12.78
CA ARG A 141 0.48 6.54 13.57
C ARG A 141 0.54 6.03 15.01
N HIS A 142 -0.62 5.89 15.65
CA HIS A 142 -0.73 5.40 17.02
C HIS A 142 -0.12 3.99 17.17
N GLU A 143 -0.41 3.08 16.26
CA GLU A 143 0.11 1.70 16.29
C GLU A 143 1.61 1.63 16.00
N LEU A 144 2.10 2.43 15.04
CA LEU A 144 3.54 2.53 14.79
C LEU A 144 4.29 3.03 16.03
N ASP A 145 3.74 4.01 16.74
CA ASP A 145 4.33 4.52 18.00
C ASP A 145 4.44 3.46 19.10
N GLN A 146 3.68 2.36 19.03
CA GLN A 146 3.81 1.26 19.99
C GLN A 146 5.00 0.34 19.70
N LEU A 147 5.61 0.42 18.51
CA LEU A 147 6.81 -0.36 18.18
C LEU A 147 8.05 0.21 18.87
N PRO A 148 9.04 -0.63 19.24
CA PRO A 148 10.35 -0.15 19.68
C PRO A 148 11.00 0.76 18.61
N GLY A 149 11.27 2.02 18.94
CA GLY A 149 11.78 3.00 17.98
C GLY A 149 10.73 3.51 16.97
N GLY A 150 9.46 3.16 17.14
CA GLY A 150 8.39 3.49 16.22
C GLY A 150 8.16 4.98 15.99
N HIS A 151 8.45 5.82 17.00
CA HIS A 151 8.42 7.28 16.90
C HIS A 151 9.38 7.84 15.83
N ASP A 152 10.44 7.11 15.47
CA ASP A 152 11.39 7.52 14.43
C ASP A 152 10.90 7.16 13.01
N ILE A 153 9.84 6.34 12.89
CA ILE A 153 9.28 5.93 11.60
C ILE A 153 8.53 7.11 10.99
N LEU A 154 8.95 7.56 9.81
CA LEU A 154 8.36 8.71 9.13
C LEU A 154 7.01 8.35 8.49
N MET A 155 6.04 9.27 8.56
CA MET A 155 4.79 9.20 7.79
C MET A 155 4.55 10.55 7.12
N PHE A 156 4.39 10.54 5.80
CA PHE A 156 4.02 11.72 5.02
C PHE A 156 3.40 11.26 3.70
N GLY A 157 2.84 12.20 2.95
CA GLY A 157 2.21 11.87 1.67
C GLY A 157 1.64 13.10 1.00
N GLU A 158 0.93 12.85 -0.09
CA GLU A 158 0.36 13.89 -0.94
C GLU A 158 -0.97 14.39 -0.37
N PRO A 159 -1.10 15.65 0.07
CA PRO A 159 -2.33 16.17 0.68
C PRO A 159 -3.44 16.48 -0.35
N TRP A 160 -3.55 15.70 -1.42
CA TRP A 160 -4.54 15.88 -2.48
C TRP A 160 -5.13 14.56 -2.97
N ALA A 161 -6.24 14.68 -3.68
CA ALA A 161 -6.80 13.69 -4.58
C ALA A 161 -6.65 14.18 -6.04
N ALA A 162 -6.76 13.29 -7.02
CA ALA A 162 -6.76 13.68 -8.44
C ALA A 162 -8.14 14.20 -8.89
N GLY A 163 -9.22 13.85 -8.17
CA GLY A 163 -10.58 14.31 -8.40
C GLY A 163 -11.49 14.08 -7.19
N ASP A 164 -12.80 14.26 -7.39
CA ASP A 164 -13.79 14.05 -6.34
C ASP A 164 -13.97 12.56 -6.01
N THR A 165 -14.12 12.25 -4.71
CA THR A 165 -14.35 10.89 -4.19
C THR A 165 -15.65 10.85 -3.39
N ALA A 166 -16.28 9.69 -3.30
CA ALA A 166 -17.52 9.52 -2.55
C ALA A 166 -17.21 9.27 -1.06
N VAL A 167 -17.48 10.26 -0.21
CA VAL A 167 -17.31 10.20 1.26
C VAL A 167 -18.57 10.62 1.99
#